data_AF-A0A950PAT5-F1
#
_entry.id   AF-A0A950PAT5-F1
#
_cell.length_a   1.000
_cell.length_b   1.000
_cell.length_c   1.000
_cell.angle_alpha   90.00
_cell.angle_beta   90.00
_cell.angle_gamma   90.00
#
_symmetry.space_group_name_H-M   'P 1'
#
loop_
_entity.id
_entity.type
_entity.pdbx_description
1 polymer ?
#
loop_
_entity_poly.entity_id
_entity_poly.type
_entity_poly.pdbx_seq_one_letter_code
_entity_poly.pdbx_strand_id
1 'polypeptide(L)' 'MTPTKTHTEDLALRLLARGGIAAIWQLHLAAAQAHRIGYRRAATAVIEIAEAAERAWLRAEGQNALL' A
#
# COMPACT_ATOMS: atom_id res chain seq x y z
N MET A 1 -19.27 -3.75 -5.76
CA MET A 1 -19.03 -2.58 -4.89
C MET A 1 -17.53 -2.41 -4.78
N THR A 2 -16.92 -1.56 -5.61
CA THR A 2 -15.48 -1.26 -5.53
C THR A 2 -15.26 -0.33 -4.36
N PRO A 3 -14.37 -0.63 -3.39
CA PRO A 3 -14.00 0.34 -2.38
C PRO A 3 -13.57 1.63 -3.10
N THR A 4 -14.18 2.74 -2.72
CA THR A 4 -13.90 4.05 -3.30
C THR A 4 -12.41 4.30 -3.18
N LYS A 5 -11.72 4.43 -4.33
CA LYS A 5 -10.25 4.54 -4.46
C LYS A 5 -9.61 5.45 -3.40
N THR A 6 -10.35 6.47 -2.97
CA THR A 6 -9.98 7.44 -1.93
C THR A 6 -9.70 6.86 -0.54
N HIS A 7 -10.44 5.84 -0.07
CA HIS A 7 -10.22 5.27 1.27
C HIS A 7 -8.95 4.43 1.35
N THR A 8 -8.69 3.64 0.30
CA THR A 8 -7.46 2.86 0.16
C THR A 8 -6.24 3.77 0.06
N GLU A 9 -6.35 4.86 -0.70
CA GLU A 9 -5.29 5.86 -0.84
C GLU A 9 -5.00 6.61 0.47
N ASP A 10 -6.02 7.04 1.22
CA ASP A 10 -5.83 7.70 2.51
C ASP A 10 -5.17 6.76 3.53
N LEU A 11 -5.61 5.51 3.60
CA LEU A 11 -4.97 4.51 4.46
C LEU A 11 -3.51 4.25 4.06
N ALA A 12 -3.24 4.12 2.76
CA ALA A 12 -1.89 3.94 2.24
C ALA A 12 -0.97 5.11 2.61
N LEU A 13 -1.45 6.36 2.48
CA LEU A 13 -0.71 7.55 2.87
C LEU A 13 -0.40 7.59 4.37
N ARG A 14 -1.37 7.24 5.22
CA ARG A 14 -1.16 7.19 6.68
C ARG A 14 -0.15 6.12 7.08
N LEU A 15 -0.20 4.95 6.44
CA LEU A 15 0.75 3.86 6.70
C LEU A 15 2.16 4.24 6.21
N LEU A 16 2.27 4.85 5.04
CA LEU A 16 3.53 5.35 4.50
C LEU A 16 4.12 6.46 5.38
N ALA A 17 3.31 7.41 5.84
CA ALA A 17 3.75 8.47 6.75
C ALA A 17 4.24 7.93 8.10
N ARG A 18 3.62 6.85 8.60
CA ARG A 18 4.00 6.20 9.86
C ARG A 18 5.28 5.36 9.74
N GLY A 19 5.38 4.56 8.69
CA GLY A 19 6.39 3.49 8.58
C GLY A 19 7.41 3.67 7.46
N GLY A 20 7.30 4.75 6.67
CA GLY A 20 8.14 5.00 5.51
C GLY A 20 8.09 3.86 4.49
N ILE A 21 9.15 3.73 3.70
CA ILE A 21 9.27 2.69 2.68
C ILE A 21 9.12 1.26 3.24
N ALA A 22 9.47 1.04 4.52
CA ALA A 22 9.31 -0.27 5.16
C ALA A 22 7.84 -0.70 5.27
N ALA A 23 6.90 0.24 5.37
CA ALA A 23 5.47 -0.08 5.40
C ALA A 23 4.99 -0.77 4.11
N ILE A 24 5.52 -0.36 2.95
CA ILE A 24 5.20 -0.97 1.65
C ILE A 24 5.61 -2.44 1.65
N TRP A 25 6.84 -2.74 2.09
CA TRP A 25 7.33 -4.10 2.19
C TRP A 25 6.50 -4.97 3.15
N GLN A 26 6.15 -4.44 4.33
CA GLN A 26 5.33 -5.16 5.30
C GLN A 26 3.92 -5.47 4.78
N LEU A 27 3.33 -4.57 3.98
CA LEU A 27 2.04 -4.82 3.33
C LEU A 27 2.14 -5.97 2.32
N HIS A 28 3.19 -6.03 1.50
CA HIS A 28 3.39 -7.16 0.58
C HIS A 28 3.61 -8.49 1.32
N LEU A 29 4.37 -8.49 2.42
CA LEU A 29 4.54 -9.69 3.26
C LEU A 29 3.21 -10.14 3.87
N ALA A 30 2.40 -9.20 4.38
CA ALA A 30 1.09 -9.49 4.94
C ALA A 30 0.12 -10.05 3.87
N ALA A 31 0.12 -9.48 2.66
CA ALA A 31 -0.66 -10.00 1.55
C ALA A 31 -0.24 -11.42 1.15
N ALA A 32 1.07 -11.68 1.03
CA ALA A 32 1.61 -13.00 0.70
C ALA A 32 1.23 -14.04 1.77
N GLN A 33 1.32 -13.68 3.05
CA GLN A 33 0.89 -14.52 4.16
C GLN A 33 -0.62 -14.81 4.09
N ALA A 34 -1.44 -13.79 3.90
CA ALA A 34 -2.90 -13.93 3.80
C ALA A 34 -3.30 -14.84 2.62
N HIS A 35 -2.63 -14.69 1.48
CA HIS A 35 -2.82 -15.56 0.32
C HIS A 35 -2.45 -17.01 0.66
N ARG A 36 -1.28 -17.23 1.29
CA ARG A 36 -0.79 -18.57 1.66
C ARG A 36 -1.72 -19.33 2.59
N ILE A 37 -2.42 -18.64 3.49
CA ILE A 37 -3.36 -19.25 4.44
C ILE A 37 -4.82 -19.26 3.94
N GLY A 38 -5.05 -18.93 2.66
CA GLY A 38 -6.36 -19.07 2.01
C GLY A 38 -7.25 -17.82 2.05
N TYR A 39 -6.84 -16.73 2.68
CA TYR A 39 -7.60 -15.47 2.75
C TYR A 39 -7.39 -14.61 1.49
N ARG A 40 -7.79 -15.12 0.32
CA ARG A 40 -7.58 -14.44 -0.97
C ARG A 40 -8.15 -13.02 -1.05
N ARG A 41 -9.38 -12.79 -0.55
CA ARG A 41 -9.98 -11.44 -0.56
C ARG A 41 -9.21 -10.44 0.30
N ALA A 42 -8.75 -10.87 1.47
CA ALA A 42 -7.93 -10.02 2.33
C ALA A 42 -6.57 -9.73 1.68
N ALA A 43 -5.94 -10.74 1.07
CA ALA A 43 -4.69 -10.55 0.34
C ALA A 43 -4.84 -9.52 -0.79
N THR A 44 -5.91 -9.57 -1.58
CA THR A 44 -6.20 -8.57 -2.62
C THR A 44 -6.34 -7.17 -2.03
N ALA A 45 -7.12 -7.00 -0.96
CA ALA A 45 -7.28 -5.69 -0.33
C ALA A 45 -5.95 -5.13 0.21
N VAL A 46 -5.10 -5.97 0.78
CA VAL A 46 -3.78 -5.57 1.28
C VAL A 46 -2.84 -5.18 0.12
N ILE A 47 -2.88 -5.90 -1.01
CA ILE A 47 -2.13 -5.54 -2.23
C ILE A 47 -2.57 -4.16 -2.74
N GLU A 48 -3.87 -3.89 -2.81
CA GLU A 48 -4.37 -2.60 -3.28
C GLU A 48 -3.85 -1.43 -2.44
N ILE A 49 -3.70 -1.63 -1.12
CA ILE A 49 -3.12 -0.64 -0.21
C ILE A 49 -1.61 -0.51 -0.44
N ALA A 50 -0.89 -1.63 -0.61
CA ALA A 50 0.56 -1.63 -0.87
C ALA A 50 0.91 -0.87 -2.15
N GLU A 51 0.19 -1.14 -3.24
CA GLU A 51 0.40 -0.44 -4.51
C GLU A 51 0.03 1.03 -4.43
N ALA A 52 -1.01 1.39 -3.66
CA ALA A 52 -1.35 2.79 -3.42
C ALA A 52 -0.23 3.52 -2.65
N ALA A 53 0.40 2.86 -1.68
CA ALA A 53 1.53 3.40 -0.92
C ALA A 53 2.78 3.54 -1.82
N GLU A 54 3.06 2.55 -2.67
CA GLU A 54 4.17 2.60 -3.63
C GLU A 54 4.01 3.75 -4.63
N ARG A 55 2.81 3.91 -5.22
CA ARG A 55 2.51 5.05 -6.10
C ARG A 55 2.68 6.40 -5.40
N ALA A 56 2.30 6.49 -4.12
CA ALA A 56 2.48 7.71 -3.35
C ALA A 56 3.96 8.01 -3.08
N TRP A 57 4.74 7.00 -2.69
CA TRP A 57 6.18 7.14 -2.46
C TRP A 57 6.92 7.55 -3.74
N LEU A 58 6.65 6.89 -4.87
CA LEU A 58 7.27 7.24 -6.17
C LEU A 58 6.96 8.67 -6.60
N ARG A 59 5.74 9.17 -6.35
CA ARG A 59 5.39 10.57 -6.62
C ARG A 59 6.17 11.54 -5.75
N ALA A 60 6.34 11.23 -4.47
CA ALA A 60 7.11 12.06 -3.54
C ALA A 60 8.61 12.06 -3.87
N GLU A 61 9.20 10.91 -4.17
CA GLU A 61 10.61 10.82 -4.62
C GLU A 61 10.82 11.56 -5.94
N GLY A 62 9.90 11.42 -6.89
CA GLY A 62 9.94 12.19 -8.14
C GLY A 62 9.87 13.70 -7.93
N GLN A 63 9.11 14.17 -6.93
CA GLN A 63 9.08 15.58 -6.55
C GLN A 63 10.39 16.03 -5.89
N ASN A 64 10.96 15.21 -5.00
CA ASN A 64 12.24 15.51 -4.36
C ASN A 64 13.40 15.58 -5.37
N ALA A 65 13.37 14.77 -6.43
CA ALA A 65 14.40 14.76 -7.47
C ALA A 65 14.35 15.97 -8.43
N LEU A 66 13.27 16.77 -8.39
CA LEU A 66 13.08 17.95 -9.25
C LEU A 66 13.37 19.28 -8.53
N LEU A 67 13.71 19.24 -7.24
CA LEU A 67 14.10 20.39 -6.41
C LEU A 67 15.63 20.45 -6.26
#